data_AF-A0A3R6VNX7-F1
#
_entry.id   AF-A0A3R6VNX7-F1
#
_cell.length_a   1.000
_cell.length_b   1.000
_cell.length_c   1.000
_cell.angle_alpha   90.00
_cell.angle_beta   90.00
_cell.angle_gamma   90.00
#
_symmetry.space_group_name_H-M   'P 1'
#
loop_
_entity.id
_entity.type
_entity.pdbx_description
1 polymer ?
#
loop_
_entity_poly.entity_id
_entity_poly.type
_entity_poly.pdbx_seq_one_letter_code
_entity_poly.pdbx_strand_id
1 'polypeptide(L)'
;MVVQQLLPPHAISLHHASCLKLYSEAGRDVAEDLLEQVAFGDSGFHVEALKEIRDNADRFEVRVQWLGLDEASCEPATTLYEDDPVLFRRWAKANAKMELMSSLVADVEQAVGHPL
;
A
#
# COMPACT_ATOMS: atom_id res chain seq x y z
N MET A 1 -19.05 -23.40 -1.06
CA MET A 1 -18.22 -22.30 -0.52
C MET A 1 -19.04 -21.04 -0.59
N VAL A 2 -19.18 -20.30 0.51
CA VAL A 2 -19.93 -19.03 0.56
C VAL A 2 -18.90 -17.91 0.45
N VAL A 3 -18.89 -17.21 -0.68
CA VAL A 3 -18.15 -15.96 -0.84
C VAL A 3 -18.96 -14.88 -0.11
N GLN A 4 -18.43 -14.35 0.98
CA GLN A 4 -19.01 -13.18 1.63
C GLN A 4 -18.48 -11.93 0.92
N GLN A 5 -19.39 -11.17 0.33
CA GLN A 5 -19.09 -9.83 -0.19
C GLN A 5 -18.82 -8.91 1.01
N LEU A 6 -17.60 -8.41 1.12
CA LEU A 6 -17.14 -7.52 2.20
C LEU A 6 -17.53 -6.05 2.03
N LEU A 7 -18.11 -5.67 0.88
CA LEU A 7 -18.55 -4.31 0.61
C LEU A 7 -20.00 -4.28 0.12
N PRO A 8 -20.85 -3.39 0.68
CA PRO A 8 -22.18 -3.16 0.16
C PRO A 8 -22.08 -2.63 -1.27
N PRO A 9 -23.02 -3.00 -2.17
CA PRO A 9 -23.05 -2.41 -3.50
C PRO A 9 -23.18 -0.88 -3.35
N HIS A 10 -22.35 -0.13 -4.09
CA HIS A 10 -22.28 1.34 -4.15
C HIS A 10 -21.48 2.06 -3.05
N ALA A 11 -20.59 1.36 -2.33
CA ALA A 11 -19.60 2.04 -1.50
C ALA A 11 -18.63 2.83 -2.40
N ILE A 12 -18.56 4.16 -2.21
CA ILE A 12 -17.55 5.01 -2.86
C ILE A 12 -16.34 5.04 -1.91
N SER A 13 -15.24 4.43 -2.31
CA SER A 13 -13.94 4.56 -1.66
C SER A 13 -13.09 5.58 -2.42
N LEU A 14 -12.45 6.47 -1.67
CA LEU A 14 -11.50 7.44 -2.23
C LEU A 14 -10.15 6.74 -2.39
N HIS A 15 -9.82 6.31 -3.61
CA HIS A 15 -8.51 5.75 -3.92
C HIS A 15 -7.59 6.84 -4.52
N HIS A 16 -6.32 6.85 -4.11
CA HIS A 16 -5.35 7.82 -4.62
C HIS A 16 -5.09 7.60 -6.12
N ALA A 17 -5.18 8.68 -6.91
CA ALA A 17 -4.96 8.64 -8.36
C ALA A 17 -3.57 8.13 -8.78
N SER A 18 -2.60 8.06 -7.84
CA SER A 18 -1.31 7.38 -8.03
C SER A 18 -1.47 5.93 -8.50
N CYS A 19 -2.51 5.22 -8.06
CA CYS A 19 -2.86 3.86 -8.47
C CYS A 19 -3.32 3.73 -9.93
N LEU A 20 -3.68 4.83 -10.60
CA LEU A 20 -4.23 4.81 -11.96
C LEU A 20 -3.17 4.96 -13.06
N LYS A 21 -1.89 5.15 -12.72
CA LYS A 21 -0.82 5.34 -13.72
C LYS A 21 -0.61 4.12 -14.65
N LEU A 22 -1.01 2.91 -14.25
CA LEU A 22 -0.88 1.70 -15.07
C LEU A 22 -1.77 1.73 -16.32
N TYR A 23 -2.93 2.38 -16.23
CA TYR A 23 -3.89 2.44 -17.33
C TYR A 23 -3.45 3.36 -18.47
N SER A 24 -2.28 4.00 -18.37
CA SER A 24 -1.71 4.79 -19.46
C SER A 24 -1.01 3.96 -20.54
N GLU A 25 -0.76 2.66 -20.33
CA GLU A 25 -0.12 1.78 -21.32
C GLU A 25 -1.17 0.89 -22.01
N ALA A 26 -1.51 1.25 -23.25
CA ALA A 26 -2.59 0.68 -24.05
C ALA A 26 -2.34 -0.74 -24.62
N GLY A 27 -1.68 -1.66 -23.89
CA GLY A 27 -1.13 -2.85 -24.53
C GLY A 27 -0.97 -4.13 -23.72
N ARG A 28 -1.69 -4.35 -22.61
CA ARG A 28 -1.57 -5.61 -21.86
C ARG A 28 -2.87 -6.41 -21.89
N ASP A 29 -2.85 -7.46 -22.69
CA ASP A 29 -3.88 -8.49 -22.83
C ASP A 29 -3.83 -9.39 -21.58
N VAL A 30 -4.70 -9.12 -20.59
CA VAL A 30 -4.70 -9.82 -19.29
C VAL A 30 -6.07 -10.44 -19.06
N ALA A 31 -6.24 -11.68 -19.52
CA ALA A 31 -7.50 -12.41 -19.40
C ALA A 31 -7.51 -13.50 -18.30
N GLU A 32 -6.35 -13.86 -17.72
CA GLU A 32 -6.25 -15.02 -16.83
C GLU A 32 -5.85 -14.69 -15.37
N ASP A 33 -5.27 -13.51 -15.10
CA ASP A 33 -4.93 -13.05 -13.73
C ASP A 33 -6.11 -12.37 -12.98
N LEU A 34 -7.27 -12.28 -13.62
CA LEU A 34 -8.43 -11.49 -13.15
C LEU A 34 -9.15 -12.11 -11.93
N LEU A 35 -8.97 -13.40 -11.67
CA LEU A 35 -9.69 -14.11 -10.61
C LEU A 35 -9.05 -13.96 -9.22
N GLU A 36 -7.73 -13.83 -9.13
CA GLU A 36 -7.06 -13.52 -7.84
C GLU A 36 -7.17 -12.02 -7.49
N GLN A 37 -7.43 -11.17 -8.50
CA GLN A 37 -7.69 -9.73 -8.35
C GLN A 37 -8.98 -9.39 -7.60
N VAL A 38 -10.00 -10.26 -7.62
CA VAL A 38 -11.33 -9.99 -7.03
C VAL A 38 -11.39 -10.30 -5.53
N ALA A 39 -10.55 -11.21 -5.03
CA ALA A 39 -10.57 -11.60 -3.62
C ALA A 39 -9.88 -10.59 -2.69
N PHE A 40 -9.03 -9.71 -3.23
CA PHE A 40 -8.28 -8.71 -2.46
C PHE A 40 -8.87 -7.29 -2.50
N GLY A 41 -9.92 -7.07 -3.29
CA GLY A 41 -10.64 -5.80 -3.31
C GLY A 41 -9.86 -4.68 -4.01
N ASP A 42 -10.27 -4.39 -5.24
CA ASP A 42 -10.32 -3.05 -5.82
C ASP A 42 -9.02 -2.20 -5.85
N SER A 43 -8.35 -2.24 -7.01
CA SER A 43 -7.48 -1.19 -7.58
C SER A 43 -6.18 -0.83 -6.84
N GLY A 44 -5.06 -1.42 -7.26
CA GLY A 44 -3.74 -0.88 -6.91
C GLY A 44 -2.62 -1.84 -7.24
N PHE A 45 -1.50 -1.30 -7.71
CA PHE A 45 -0.27 -2.04 -8.01
C PHE A 45 0.12 -2.99 -6.86
N HIS A 46 0.54 -4.21 -7.16
CA HIS A 46 1.10 -5.10 -6.14
C HIS A 46 2.42 -4.51 -5.65
N VAL A 47 2.59 -4.31 -4.35
CA VAL A 47 3.87 -3.87 -3.78
C VAL A 47 4.88 -5.00 -3.91
N GLU A 48 5.98 -4.77 -4.64
CA GLU A 48 7.11 -5.70 -4.68
C GLU A 48 7.93 -5.63 -3.38
N ALA A 49 8.26 -4.40 -2.94
CA ALA A 49 9.01 -4.20 -1.70
C ALA A 49 8.84 -2.78 -1.14
N LEU A 50 8.83 -2.68 0.19
CA LEU A 50 9.07 -1.44 0.92
C LEU A 50 10.57 -1.33 1.20
N LYS A 51 11.21 -0.24 0.76
CA LYS A 51 12.67 -0.11 0.73
C LYS A 51 13.24 0.79 1.82
N GLU A 52 12.93 2.09 1.73
CA GLU A 52 13.61 3.14 2.50
C GLU A 52 12.58 3.99 3.22
N ILE A 53 12.96 4.51 4.40
CA ILE A 53 12.18 5.53 5.13
C ILE A 53 12.77 6.88 4.79
N ARG A 54 11.91 7.83 4.42
CA ARG A 54 12.24 9.23 4.25
C ARG A 54 11.51 10.05 5.30
N ASP A 55 12.26 10.81 6.09
CA ASP A 55 11.71 11.89 6.90
C ASP A 55 11.53 13.11 5.99
N ASN A 56 10.28 13.53 5.80
CA ASN A 56 9.92 14.69 5.01
C ASN A 56 9.34 15.81 5.89
N ALA A 57 9.98 16.09 7.03
CA ALA A 57 9.71 17.16 8.01
C ALA A 57 8.31 17.18 8.64
N ASP A 58 7.26 17.18 7.83
CA ASP A 58 5.86 17.17 8.22
C ASP A 58 5.25 15.75 8.27
N ARG A 59 5.89 14.77 7.61
CA ARG A 59 5.43 13.37 7.60
C ARG A 59 6.56 12.41 7.25
N PHE A 60 6.40 11.16 7.63
CA PHE A 60 7.22 10.08 7.07
C PHE A 60 6.66 9.55 5.76
N GLU A 61 7.57 9.19 4.86
CA GLU A 61 7.27 8.54 3.60
C GLU A 61 8.10 7.25 3.50
N VAL A 62 7.54 6.24 2.83
CA VAL A 62 8.23 4.98 2.56
C VAL A 62 8.36 4.84 1.05
N ARG A 63 9.56 4.44 0.61
CA ARG A 63 9.82 4.16 -0.79
C ARG A 63 9.25 2.79 -1.17
N VAL A 64 8.28 2.79 -2.05
CA VAL A 64 7.56 1.61 -2.54
C VAL A 64 8.07 1.24 -3.91
N GLN A 65 8.57 0.01 -4.04
CA GLN A 65 8.79 -0.63 -5.33
C GLN A 65 7.52 -1.35 -5.73
N TRP A 66 7.01 -1.04 -6.92
CA TRP A 66 5.79 -1.64 -7.46
C TRP A 66 6.15 -2.83 -8.36
N LEU A 67 5.42 -3.93 -8.21
CA LEU A 67 5.59 -5.12 -9.02
C LEU A 67 5.31 -4.81 -10.49
N GLY A 68 6.27 -5.12 -11.35
CA GLY A 68 6.16 -4.88 -12.79
C GLY A 68 6.41 -3.43 -13.23
N LEU A 69 6.83 -2.54 -12.31
CA LEU A 69 7.37 -1.23 -12.64
C LEU A 69 8.84 -1.13 -12.21
N ASP A 70 9.68 -0.53 -13.04
CA ASP A 70 11.07 -0.22 -12.69
C ASP A 70 11.15 1.00 -11.74
N GLU A 71 10.15 1.88 -11.82
CA GLU A 71 10.07 3.09 -11.00
C GLU A 71 9.51 2.82 -9.60
N ALA A 72 10.14 3.42 -8.60
CA ALA A 72 9.66 3.43 -7.22
C ALA A 72 9.04 4.79 -6.86
N SER A 73 7.96 4.80 -6.09
CA SER A 73 7.37 6.04 -5.55
C SER A 73 7.65 6.17 -4.05
N CYS A 74 7.54 7.40 -3.53
CA CYS A 74 7.57 7.65 -2.09
C CYS A 74 6.14 7.92 -1.64
N GLU A 75 5.56 6.99 -0.89
CA GLU A 75 4.19 7.10 -0.40
C GLU A 75 4.19 7.51 1.08
N PRO A 76 3.23 8.33 1.53
CA PRO A 76 3.05 8.61 2.94
C PRO A 76 2.89 7.32 3.74
N ALA A 77 3.56 7.22 4.89
CA ALA A 77 3.54 6.02 5.73
C ALA A 77 2.12 5.70 6.25
N THR A 78 1.33 6.72 6.54
CA THR A 78 -0.06 6.59 6.97
C THR A 78 -0.94 6.02 5.87
N THR A 79 -0.81 6.51 4.64
CA THR A 79 -1.52 5.98 3.48
C THR A 79 -1.18 4.51 3.24
N LEU A 80 0.10 4.14 3.32
CA LEU A 80 0.49 2.73 3.17
C LEU A 80 -0.08 1.83 4.27
N TYR A 81 -0.19 2.34 5.49
CA TYR A 81 -0.80 1.60 6.59
C TYR A 81 -2.32 1.45 6.41
N GLU A 82 -3.01 2.48 5.89
CA GLU A 82 -4.44 2.42 5.59
C GLU A 82 -4.75 1.46 4.45
N ASP A 83 -3.90 1.43 3.41
CA ASP A 83 -4.06 0.58 2.23
C ASP A 83 -3.74 -0.90 2.53
N ASP A 84 -2.60 -1.19 3.19
CA ASP A 84 -2.22 -2.56 3.58
C ASP A 84 -1.52 -2.57 4.96
N PRO A 85 -2.29 -2.61 6.05
CA PRO A 85 -1.74 -2.61 7.41
C PRO A 85 -0.94 -3.89 7.71
N VAL A 86 -1.23 -5.00 7.03
CA VAL A 86 -0.55 -6.28 7.25
C VAL A 86 0.86 -6.24 6.67
N LEU A 87 1.00 -5.73 5.44
CA LEU A 87 2.29 -5.53 4.81
C LEU A 87 3.16 -4.57 5.62
N PHE A 88 2.59 -3.43 6.03
CA PHE A 88 3.31 -2.42 6.81
C PHE A 88 3.84 -3.00 8.14
N ARG A 89 2.98 -3.64 8.94
CA ARG A 89 3.38 -4.25 10.23
C ARG A 89 4.45 -5.33 10.05
N ARG A 90 4.32 -6.18 9.02
CA ARG A 90 5.31 -7.23 8.73
C ARG A 90 6.67 -6.62 8.37
N TRP A 91 6.67 -5.60 7.53
CA TRP A 91 7.88 -4.90 7.13
C TRP A 91 8.53 -4.16 8.31
N ALA A 92 7.74 -3.45 9.11
CA ALA A 92 8.23 -2.74 10.30
C ALA A 92 8.92 -3.71 11.28
N LYS A 93 8.29 -4.86 11.55
CA LYS A 93 8.86 -5.91 12.40
C LYS A 93 10.16 -6.50 11.83
N ALA A 94 10.20 -6.77 10.52
CA ALA A 94 11.39 -7.31 9.86
C ALA A 94 12.56 -6.33 9.86
N ASN A 95 12.27 -5.02 9.86
CA ASN A 95 13.24 -3.94 9.73
C ASN A 95 13.35 -3.07 11.00
N ALA A 96 13.05 -3.62 12.17
CA ALA A 96 13.06 -2.91 13.46
C ALA A 96 14.40 -2.25 13.83
N LYS A 97 15.50 -2.59 13.13
CA LYS A 97 16.83 -2.02 13.32
C LYS A 97 17.11 -0.81 12.42
N MET A 98 16.22 -0.45 11.49
CA MET A 98 16.36 0.77 10.71
C MET A 98 16.25 1.98 11.65
N GLU A 99 17.15 2.94 11.47
CA GLU A 99 17.27 4.12 12.35
C GLU A 99 15.94 4.86 12.54
N LEU A 100 15.20 5.07 11.45
CA LEU A 100 13.94 5.82 11.46
C LEU A 100 12.71 4.97 11.78
N MET A 101 12.83 3.64 11.94
CA MET A 101 11.66 2.75 12.07
C MET A 101 10.84 3.05 13.33
N SER A 102 11.51 3.26 14.46
CA SER A 102 10.80 3.57 15.72
C SER A 102 10.04 4.89 15.63
N SER A 103 10.63 5.91 15.00
CA SER A 103 9.98 7.21 14.79
C SER A 103 8.81 7.10 13.81
N LEU A 104 9.00 6.36 12.72
CA LEU A 104 7.96 6.05 11.74
C LEU A 104 6.75 5.36 12.39
N VAL A 105 6.99 4.31 13.18
CA VAL A 105 5.93 3.56 13.87
C VAL A 105 5.18 4.47 14.83
N ALA A 106 5.89 5.27 15.63
CA ALA A 106 5.26 6.21 16.55
C ALA A 106 4.40 7.27 15.84
N ASP A 107 4.88 7.80 14.71
CA ASP A 107 4.13 8.76 13.88
C ASP A 107 2.85 8.14 13.31
N VAL A 108 2.95 6.91 12.78
CA VAL A 108 1.77 6.19 12.27
C VAL A 108 0.79 5.86 13.40
N GLU A 109 1.26 5.35 14.55
CA GLU A 109 0.41 5.09 15.72
C GLU A 109 -0.32 6.35 16.21
N GLN A 110 0.38 7.49 16.23
CA GLN A 110 -0.20 8.78 16.57
C GLN A 110 -1.28 9.20 15.56
N ALA A 111 -1.04 9.00 14.27
CA ALA A 111 -1.99 9.36 13.22
C ALA A 111 -3.26 8.49 13.23
N VAL A 112 -3.10 7.18 13.44
CA VAL A 112 -4.22 6.21 13.39
C VAL A 112 -4.92 6.03 14.74
N GLY A 113 -4.31 6.49 15.84
CA GLY A 113 -4.90 6.48 17.18
C GLY A 113 -4.91 5.10 17.85
N HIS A 114 -4.13 4.14 17.37
CA HIS A 114 -3.98 2.83 17.99
C HIS A 114 -2.56 2.25 17.77
N PRO A 115 -2.11 1.28 18.59
CA PRO A 115 -0.83 0.62 18.41
C PRO A 115 -0.74 -0.26 17.15
N LEU A 116 0.47 -0.45 16.62
CA LEU A 116 0.80 -1.30 15.47
C LEU A 116 1.19 -2.74 15.83
#